data_AF-A0A0D0SUT9-F1
#
_entry.id   AF-A0A0D0SUT9-F1
#
_cell.length_a   1.000
_cell.length_b   1.000
_cell.length_c   1.000
_cell.angle_alpha   90.00
_cell.angle_beta   90.00
_cell.angle_gamma   90.00
#
_symmetry.space_group_name_H-M   'P 1'
#
loop_
_entity.id
_entity.type
_entity.pdbx_description
1 polymer ?
#
loop_
_entity_poly.entity_id
_entity_poly.type
_entity_poly.pdbx_seq_one_letter_code
_entity_poly.pdbx_strand_id
1 'polypeptide(L)'
;MERYITRGIASNLPTTLQQQLWKLVAQRENEQSKELEEIDYFHVFQFNMHNNQLYIQHKQERPEYVKLHKANYSKTININKVYVIREDDVDLSYYVMLLPDEY
;
A
#
# COMPACT_ATOMS: atom_id res chain seq x y z
N MET A 1 5.20 12.85 -6.81
CA MET A 1 5.06 11.66 -7.67
C MET A 1 3.59 11.44 -7.94
N GLU A 2 3.24 11.15 -9.18
CA GLU A 2 1.88 10.81 -9.58
C GLU A 2 1.46 9.47 -8.97
N ARG A 3 0.14 9.28 -8.78
CA ARG A 3 -0.42 8.06 -8.17
C ARG A 3 -1.49 7.48 -9.09
N TYR A 4 -1.27 6.25 -9.52
CA TYR A 4 -2.16 5.51 -10.39
C TYR A 4 -2.72 4.27 -9.67
N ILE A 5 -3.89 3.84 -10.11
CA ILE A 5 -4.49 2.57 -9.68
C ILE A 5 -4.84 1.78 -10.94
N THR A 6 -4.71 0.46 -10.88
CA THR A 6 -5.22 -0.41 -11.94
C THR A 6 -6.74 -0.47 -11.93
N ARG A 7 -7.32 -0.99 -13.02
CA ARG A 7 -8.76 -1.26 -13.11
C ARG A 7 -9.20 -2.30 -12.07
N GLY A 8 -8.35 -3.30 -11.78
CA GLY A 8 -8.60 -4.29 -10.73
C GLY A 8 -8.77 -3.63 -9.35
N ILE A 9 -7.87 -2.71 -8.99
CA ILE A 9 -7.97 -1.94 -7.75
C ILE A 9 -9.21 -1.05 -7.73
N ALA A 10 -9.48 -0.31 -8.81
CA ALA A 10 -10.65 0.55 -8.89
C ALA A 10 -11.96 -0.22 -8.69
N SER A 11 -12.02 -1.48 -9.12
CA SER A 11 -13.22 -2.33 -9.03
C SER A 11 -13.35 -3.06 -7.69
N ASN A 12 -12.24 -3.41 -7.04
CA ASN A 12 -12.25 -4.36 -5.91
C ASN A 12 -11.85 -3.74 -4.56
N LEU A 13 -11.13 -2.61 -4.54
CA LEU A 13 -10.72 -1.95 -3.32
C LEU A 13 -11.57 -0.69 -3.08
N PRO A 14 -12.33 -0.58 -1.98
CA PRO A 14 -13.06 0.63 -1.62
C PRO A 14 -12.17 1.87 -1.62
N THR A 15 -12.67 3.01 -2.12
CA THR A 15 -11.92 4.28 -2.18
C THR A 15 -11.37 4.71 -0.83
N THR A 16 -12.09 4.45 0.28
CA THR A 16 -11.61 4.73 1.64
C THR A 16 -10.32 3.95 1.97
N LEU A 17 -10.22 2.69 1.55
CA LEU A 17 -9.01 1.90 1.72
C LEU A 17 -7.91 2.36 0.76
N GLN A 18 -8.22 2.64 -0.50
CA GLN A 18 -7.25 3.21 -1.46
C GLN A 18 -6.57 4.46 -0.87
N GLN A 19 -7.36 5.40 -0.37
CA GLN A 19 -6.85 6.63 0.27
C GLN A 19 -6.03 6.34 1.53
N GLN A 20 -6.41 5.34 2.32
CA GLN A 20 -5.65 4.95 3.50
C GLN A 20 -4.29 4.36 3.12
N LEU A 21 -4.23 3.46 2.13
CA LEU A 21 -2.97 2.88 1.67
C LEU A 21 -2.02 3.98 1.15
N TRP A 22 -2.52 4.95 0.38
CA TRP A 22 -1.71 6.08 -0.06
C TRP A 22 -1.14 6.93 1.07
N LYS A 23 -1.90 7.10 2.16
CA LYS A 23 -1.41 7.78 3.35
C LYS A 23 -0.31 6.98 4.06
N LEU A 24 -0.44 5.64 4.11
CA LEU A 24 0.57 4.77 4.71
C LEU A 24 1.87 4.74 3.91
N VAL A 25 1.79 4.72 2.57
CA VAL A 25 2.95 4.86 1.68
C VAL A 25 3.68 6.17 1.97
N ALA A 26 2.97 7.30 1.91
CA ALA A 26 3.56 8.62 2.16
C ALA A 26 4.13 8.76 3.58
N GLN A 27 3.49 8.13 4.58
CA GLN A 27 4.00 8.10 5.94
C GLN A 27 5.32 7.34 6.00
N ARG A 28 5.41 6.16 5.38
CA ARG A 28 6.62 5.34 5.42
C ARG A 28 7.79 6.00 4.67
N GLU A 29 7.53 6.61 3.51
CA GLU A 29 8.56 7.41 2.81
C GLU A 29 9.12 8.54 3.68
N ASN A 30 8.26 9.21 4.45
CA ASN A 30 8.66 10.28 5.37
C ASN A 30 9.48 9.74 6.55
N GLU A 31 9.10 8.58 7.09
CA GLU A 31 9.86 7.86 8.11
C GLU A 31 11.27 7.52 7.56
N GLN A 32 11.37 6.88 6.39
CA GLN A 32 12.64 6.51 5.75
C GLN A 32 13.52 7.74 5.46
N SER A 33 12.93 8.83 4.95
CA SER A 33 13.66 10.06 4.65
C SER A 33 14.28 10.70 5.92
N LYS A 34 13.58 10.64 7.05
CA LYS A 34 14.08 11.18 8.33
C LYS A 34 15.19 10.33 8.93
N GLU A 35 15.08 9.02 8.76
CA GLU A 35 16.02 8.03 9.29
C GLU A 35 17.22 7.81 8.35
N LEU A 36 17.24 8.50 7.20
CA LEU A 36 18.26 8.33 6.14
C LEU A 36 18.35 6.87 5.66
N GLU A 37 17.21 6.17 5.67
CA GLU A 37 17.08 4.81 5.18
C GLU A 37 16.88 4.79 3.66
N GLU A 38 17.29 3.68 3.02
CA GLU A 38 16.94 3.42 1.64
C GLU A 38 15.42 3.31 1.47
N ILE A 39 14.90 3.92 0.41
CA ILE A 39 13.48 3.86 0.07
C ILE A 39 13.24 2.56 -0.71
N ASP A 40 12.59 1.60 -0.07
CA ASP A 40 12.04 0.44 -0.77
C ASP A 40 10.99 0.89 -1.81
N TYR A 41 11.11 0.36 -3.01
CA TYR A 41 10.17 0.60 -4.09
C TYR A 41 8.88 -0.21 -3.94
N PHE A 42 8.88 -1.28 -3.13
CA PHE A 42 7.79 -2.24 -3.06
C PHE A 42 7.08 -2.23 -1.70
N HIS A 43 5.77 -1.96 -1.73
CA HIS A 43 4.90 -2.02 -0.55
C HIS A 43 3.90 -3.17 -0.69
N VAL A 44 3.86 -4.04 0.31
CA VAL A 44 2.87 -5.13 0.39
C VAL A 44 1.86 -4.82 1.49
N PHE A 45 0.58 -4.76 1.11
CA PHE A 45 -0.53 -4.60 2.05
C PHE A 45 -1.35 -5.88 2.11
N GLN A 46 -1.44 -6.51 3.27
CA GLN A 46 -2.28 -7.68 3.51
C GLN A 46 -3.45 -7.32 4.42
N PHE A 47 -4.65 -7.75 4.06
CA PHE A 47 -5.88 -7.47 4.76
C PHE A 47 -6.35 -8.66 5.58
N ASN A 48 -6.65 -8.43 6.85
CA ASN A 48 -7.12 -9.48 7.76
C ASN A 48 -8.30 -8.99 8.58
N MET A 49 -9.37 -9.79 8.62
CA MET A 49 -10.51 -9.54 9.50
C MET A 49 -10.29 -10.20 10.85
N HIS A 50 -10.44 -9.45 11.93
CA HIS A 50 -10.39 -9.97 13.29
C HIS A 50 -11.45 -9.27 14.14
N ASN A 51 -12.36 -10.02 14.75
CA ASN A 51 -13.47 -9.50 15.57
C ASN A 51 -14.26 -8.36 14.88
N ASN A 52 -14.68 -8.57 13.63
CA ASN A 52 -15.39 -7.58 12.80
C ASN A 52 -14.62 -6.27 12.52
N GLN A 53 -13.32 -6.23 12.81
CA GLN A 53 -12.44 -5.13 12.46
C GLN A 53 -11.46 -5.58 11.36
N LEU A 54 -11.36 -4.78 10.30
CA LEU A 54 -10.36 -4.98 9.26
C LEU A 54 -9.02 -4.38 9.71
N TYR A 55 -7.96 -5.15 9.53
CA TYR A 55 -6.58 -4.73 9.77
C TYR A 55 -5.76 -4.81 8.48
N ILE A 56 -4.78 -3.92 8.38
CA ILE A 56 -3.85 -3.82 7.25
C ILE A 56 -2.46 -4.10 7.79
N GLN A 57 -1.86 -5.21 7.39
CA GLN A 57 -0.44 -5.46 7.62
C GLN A 57 0.33 -4.87 6.42
N HIS A 58 1.19 -3.89 6.69
CA HIS A 58 2.04 -3.24 5.70
C HIS A 58 3.48 -3.76 5.86
N LYS A 59 4.05 -4.28 4.77
CA LYS A 59 5.42 -4.80 4.71
C LYS A 59 6.26 -4.13 3.61
N GLN A 60 7.56 -4.07 3.84
CA GLN A 60 8.63 -3.78 2.86
C GLN A 60 9.80 -4.74 3.12
N GLU A 61 10.67 -4.94 2.14
CA GLU A 61 11.79 -5.86 2.22
C GLU A 61 13.11 -5.18 2.62
N ARG A 62 13.35 -3.94 2.17
CA ARG A 62 14.63 -3.23 2.33
C ARG A 62 14.46 -1.74 2.69
N PRO A 63 14.70 -1.36 3.95
CA PRO A 63 14.95 -2.24 5.10
C PRO A 63 13.70 -3.05 5.47
N GLU A 64 13.90 -4.15 6.21
CA GLU A 64 12.78 -4.98 6.68
C GLU A 64 11.84 -4.13 7.53
N TYR A 65 10.58 -4.09 7.12
CA TYR A 65 9.55 -3.33 7.80
C TYR A 65 8.26 -4.13 7.84
N VAL A 66 7.63 -4.19 9.02
CA VAL A 66 6.30 -4.77 9.22
C VAL A 66 5.53 -3.92 10.22
N LYS A 67 4.37 -3.40 9.82
CA LYS A 67 3.50 -2.62 10.71
C LYS A 67 2.04 -3.02 10.53
N LEU A 68 1.32 -3.10 11.65
CA LEU A 68 -0.10 -3.41 11.66
C LEU A 68 -0.89 -2.12 11.86
N HIS A 69 -1.87 -1.89 10.99
CA HIS A 69 -2.74 -0.72 11.02
C HIS A 69 -4.19 -1.15 11.14
N LYS A 70 -4.98 -0.37 11.89
CA LYS A 70 -6.42 -0.50 11.87
C LYS A 70 -6.95 0.10 10.57
N ALA A 71 -7.77 -0.63 9.83
CA ALA A 71 -8.40 -0.08 8.64
C ALA A 71 -9.53 0.90 9.02
N ASN A 72 -9.65 1.97 8.24
CA ASN A 72 -10.78 2.91 8.29
C ASN A 72 -11.98 2.36 7.52
N TYR A 73 -12.21 1.05 7.61
CA TYR A 73 -13.23 0.31 6.90
C TYR A 73 -13.60 -0.91 7.75
N SER A 74 -14.89 -1.19 7.89
CA SER A 74 -15.41 -2.25 8.76
C SER A 74 -16.11 -3.39 8.03
N LYS A 75 -16.29 -3.27 6.71
CA LYS A 75 -16.91 -4.33 5.91
C LYS A 75 -15.86 -5.32 5.41
N THR A 76 -16.31 -6.54 5.16
CA THR A 76 -15.51 -7.54 4.45
C THR A 76 -15.18 -7.05 3.05
N ILE A 77 -13.98 -7.38 2.57
CA ILE A 77 -13.53 -7.13 1.21
C ILE A 77 -13.14 -8.46 0.55
N ASN A 78 -13.33 -8.55 -0.76
CA ASN A 78 -13.09 -9.79 -1.52
C ASN A 78 -11.66 -9.92 -2.04
N ILE A 79 -10.74 -9.09 -1.54
CA ILE A 79 -9.31 -9.11 -1.84
C ILE A 79 -8.54 -9.13 -0.53
N ASN A 80 -7.47 -9.92 -0.46
CA ASN A 80 -6.68 -10.12 0.75
C ASN A 80 -5.31 -9.43 0.69
N LYS A 81 -4.89 -8.96 -0.49
CA LYS A 81 -3.56 -8.38 -0.71
C LYS A 81 -3.59 -7.36 -1.84
N VAL A 82 -2.81 -6.29 -1.68
CA VAL A 82 -2.57 -5.23 -2.66
C VAL A 82 -1.10 -4.86 -2.64
N TYR A 83 -0.56 -4.54 -3.82
CA TYR A 83 0.77 -3.98 -3.97
C TYR A 83 0.72 -2.50 -4.29
N VAL A 84 1.72 -1.76 -3.82
CA VAL A 84 2.06 -0.44 -4.33
C VAL A 84 3.53 -0.46 -4.74
N ILE A 85 3.79 -0.11 -6.00
CA ILE A 85 5.13 -0.04 -6.57
C ILE A 85 5.46 1.41 -6.83
N ARG A 86 6.67 1.81 -6.43
CA ARG A 86 7.35 3.02 -6.86
C ARG A 86 8.12 2.70 -8.14
N GLU A 87 7.77 3.38 -9.22
CA GLU A 87 8.58 3.40 -10.44
C GLU A 87 9.34 4.72 -10.44
N ASP A 88 10.67 4.63 -10.51
CA ASP A 88 11.56 5.79 -10.50
C ASP A 88 12.51 5.67 -11.71
N ASP A 89 12.14 6.32 -12.81
CA ASP A 89 12.94 6.43 -14.02
C ASP A 89 13.39 7.90 -14.23
N VAL A 90 14.39 8.12 -15.09
CA VAL A 90 15.07 9.40 -15.30
C VAL A 90 14.10 10.56 -15.57
N ASP A 91 13.04 10.30 -16.33
CA ASP A 91 12.07 11.31 -16.76
C ASP A 91 10.69 11.16 -16.10
N LEU A 92 10.45 10.07 -15.38
CA LEU A 92 9.12 9.74 -14.85
C LEU A 92 9.21 8.96 -13.54
N SER A 93 8.69 9.58 -12.49
CA SER A 93 8.56 8.95 -11.17
C SER A 93 7.08 8.91 -10.77
N TYR A 94 6.53 7.71 -10.63
CA TYR A 94 5.14 7.49 -10.22
C TYR A 94 4.97 6.31 -9.28
N TYR A 95 3.80 6.26 -8.65
CA TYR A 95 3.33 5.11 -7.91
C TYR A 95 2.18 4.43 -8.63
N VAL A 96 2.13 3.11 -8.59
CA VAL A 96 0.99 2.32 -9.05
C VAL A 96 0.51 1.37 -7.96
N MET A 97 -0.78 1.40 -7.67
CA MET A 97 -1.45 0.40 -6.84
C MET A 97 -2.10 -0.65 -7.74
N LEU A 98 -1.85 -1.92 -7.46
CA LEU A 98 -2.28 -3.05 -8.28
C LEU A 98 -2.60 -4.28 -7.43
N LEU A 99 -3.42 -5.18 -7.99
CA LEU A 99 -3.65 -6.51 -7.43
C LEU A 99 -2.44 -7.41 -7.70
N PRO A 100 -2.19 -8.45 -6.88
CA PRO A 100 -1.07 -9.36 -7.10
C PRO A 100 -1.08 -10.06 -8.46
N ASP A 101 -2.26 -10.35 -9.01
CA ASP A 101 -2.40 -11.03 -10.31
C ASP A 101 -2.20 -10.06 -11.51
N GLU A 102 -2.03 -8.76 -11.25
CA GLU A 102 -1.72 -7.73 -12.25
C GLU A 102 -0.22 -7.37 -12.26
N TYR A 103 0.58 -7.98 -11.38
CA TYR A 103 2.04 -7.82 -11.28
C TYR A 103 2.78 -8.69 -12.30
#